data_AF-Q4SM22-F1
#
_entry.id   AF-Q4SM22-F1
#
_cell.length_a   1.000
_cell.length_b   1.000
_cell.length_c   1.000
_cell.angle_alpha   90.00
_cell.angle_beta   90.00
_cell.angle_gamma   90.00
#
_symmetry.space_group_name_H-M   'P 1'
#
loop_
_entity.id
_entity.type
_entity.pdbx_description
1 polymer ?
#
loop_
_entity_poly.entity_id
_entity_poly.type
_entity_poly.pdbx_seq_one_letter_code
_entity_poly.pdbx_strand_id
1 'polypeptide(L)'
;LSQDLQAGAEDEQDYEAPKEGNLIYKLYSLQDLLLMVRSSVALSHTRSVGSSENKLVPVHVLPKLEYQLCYGVECLSSSESCQLWTETLLHSSTVSYTAHISAHTSKVALLRKLPEGWIHSISCGFKPSKSLNILHHLLKKLMGLAEGRYLMAHKAGEPFVTLLKAADGKVTRGSYNLQQIHSSVPRPPASTAVPWIPVDPAVVLPFHQRHGRIPCSFPV
;
A
#
# COMPACT_ATOMS: atom_id res chain seq x y z
N LEU A 1 -5.93 2.40 -28.84
CA LEU A 1 -6.37 3.79 -28.60
C LEU A 1 -7.40 4.11 -29.69
N SER A 2 -8.62 4.51 -29.33
CA SER A 2 -9.68 4.81 -30.31
C SER A 2 -9.27 6.03 -31.15
N GLN A 3 -9.64 6.07 -32.43
CA GLN A 3 -9.38 7.20 -33.34
C GLN A 3 -9.94 8.53 -32.81
N ASP A 4 -10.96 8.47 -31.95
CA ASP A 4 -11.61 9.64 -31.35
C ASP A 4 -10.67 10.46 -30.44
N LEU A 5 -9.69 9.81 -29.78
CA LEU A 5 -8.71 10.50 -28.93
C LEU A 5 -7.61 11.19 -29.75
N GLN A 6 -7.46 10.87 -31.04
CA GLN A 6 -6.51 11.54 -31.94
C GLN A 6 -7.10 12.80 -32.60
N ALA A 7 -8.42 13.02 -32.48
CA ALA A 7 -9.12 14.14 -33.10
C ALA A 7 -9.14 15.41 -32.25
N GLY A 8 -8.87 15.31 -30.94
CA GLY A 8 -8.73 16.45 -30.05
C GLY A 8 -7.29 16.93 -29.99
N ALA A 9 -7.00 18.12 -30.53
CA ALA A 9 -5.77 18.83 -30.19
C ALA A 9 -5.91 19.35 -28.75
N GLU A 10 -5.00 18.96 -27.86
CA GLU A 10 -4.91 19.58 -26.53
C GLU A 10 -4.51 21.05 -26.68
N ASP A 11 -5.26 21.96 -26.05
CA ASP A 11 -4.83 23.35 -25.92
C ASP A 11 -3.82 23.43 -24.78
N GLU A 12 -2.55 23.63 -25.10
CA GLU A 12 -1.46 23.73 -24.12
C GLU A 12 -1.67 24.90 -23.14
N GLN A 13 -2.49 25.90 -23.50
CA GLN A 13 -2.78 27.05 -22.63
C GLN A 13 -3.75 26.72 -21.49
N ASP A 14 -4.52 25.63 -21.61
CA ASP A 14 -5.44 25.16 -20.56
C ASP A 14 -4.74 24.31 -19.49
N TYR A 15 -3.45 24.01 -19.68
CA TYR A 15 -2.68 23.20 -18.73
C TYR A 15 -2.10 24.06 -17.59
N GLU A 16 -2.74 24.00 -16.42
CA GLU A 16 -2.12 24.45 -15.17
C GLU A 16 -1.30 23.34 -14.52
N ALA A 17 0.02 23.56 -14.44
CA ALA A 17 0.90 22.68 -13.67
C ALA A 17 0.53 22.69 -12.17
N PRO A 18 0.62 21.55 -11.46
CA PRO A 18 0.36 21.50 -10.03
C PRO A 18 1.28 22.46 -9.26
N LYS A 19 0.70 23.25 -8.35
CA LYS A 19 1.45 24.21 -7.51
C LYS A 19 2.44 23.52 -6.57
N GLU A 20 2.13 22.30 -6.12
CA GLU A 20 2.97 21.50 -5.24
C GLU A 20 2.86 20.00 -5.59
N GLY A 21 3.98 19.30 -5.41
CA GLY A 21 4.05 17.83 -5.47
C GLY A 21 4.40 17.26 -6.84
N ASN A 22 5.13 16.15 -6.83
CA ASN A 22 5.49 15.39 -8.02
C ASN A 22 4.34 14.44 -8.39
N LEU A 23 3.25 14.98 -8.94
CA LEU A 23 2.10 14.19 -9.39
C LEU A 23 2.42 13.48 -10.71
N ILE A 24 2.06 12.20 -10.78
CA ILE A 24 2.25 11.37 -11.97
C ILE A 24 0.93 10.67 -12.29
N TYR A 25 0.45 10.88 -13.51
CA TYR A 25 -0.69 10.16 -14.05
C TYR A 25 -0.18 9.06 -14.97
N LYS A 26 -0.59 7.82 -14.71
CA LYS A 26 -0.23 6.66 -15.53
C LYS A 26 -1.48 5.94 -15.99
N LEU A 27 -1.48 5.56 -17.25
CA LEU A 27 -2.52 4.76 -17.86
C LEU A 27 -2.10 3.29 -17.86
N TYR A 28 -2.93 2.43 -17.30
CA TYR A 28 -2.72 0.99 -17.22
C TYR A 28 -3.82 0.25 -17.96
N SER A 29 -3.45 -0.85 -18.61
CA SER A 29 -4.42 -1.84 -19.07
C SER A 29 -4.49 -2.97 -18.05
N LEU A 30 -5.69 -3.23 -17.54
CA LEU A 30 -6.01 -4.37 -16.69
C LEU A 30 -7.01 -5.25 -17.45
N GLN A 31 -6.46 -6.15 -18.28
CA GLN A 31 -7.24 -6.92 -19.26
C GLN A 31 -8.04 -5.98 -20.18
N ASP A 32 -9.36 -6.09 -20.18
CA ASP A 32 -10.29 -5.27 -20.95
C ASP A 32 -10.62 -3.91 -20.30
N LEU A 33 -10.02 -3.60 -19.15
CA LEU A 33 -10.19 -2.32 -18.47
C LEU A 33 -9.01 -1.39 -18.73
N LEU A 34 -9.31 -0.10 -18.92
CA LEU A 34 -8.32 0.97 -18.98
C LEU A 34 -8.41 1.81 -17.70
N LEU A 35 -7.31 1.94 -16.97
CA LEU A 35 -7.26 2.58 -15.67
C LEU A 35 -6.28 3.74 -15.69
N MET A 36 -6.76 4.95 -15.42
CA MET A 36 -5.90 6.09 -15.15
C MET A 36 -5.67 6.20 -13.65
N VAL A 37 -4.41 6.08 -13.23
CA VAL A 37 -4.02 6.14 -11.82
C VAL A 37 -3.18 7.40 -11.60
N ARG A 38 -3.63 8.23 -10.68
CA ARG A 38 -2.85 9.35 -10.15
C ARG A 38 -2.02 8.87 -8.96
N SER A 39 -0.72 9.14 -9.01
CA SER A 39 0.27 8.79 -7.99
C SER A 39 1.16 9.99 -7.68
N SER A 40 1.98 9.91 -6.63
CA SER A 40 2.91 10.97 -6.26
C SER A 40 4.23 10.44 -5.71
N VAL A 41 5.32 11.13 -6.02
CA VAL A 41 6.65 10.79 -5.49
C VAL A 41 7.03 11.75 -4.38
N ALA A 42 7.03 11.26 -3.15
CA ALA A 42 7.35 12.06 -1.97
C ALA A 42 8.86 12.28 -1.78
N LEU A 43 9.68 11.28 -2.10
CA LEU A 43 11.13 11.29 -1.88
C LEU A 43 11.87 10.81 -3.13
N SER A 44 13.02 11.40 -3.40
CA SER A 44 13.95 10.92 -4.42
C SER A 44 15.39 11.07 -3.93
N HIS A 45 16.28 10.23 -4.44
CA HIS A 45 17.71 10.43 -4.27
C HIS A 45 18.39 10.58 -5.62
N THR A 46 19.47 11.34 -5.64
CA THR A 46 20.29 11.51 -6.84
C THR A 46 21.25 10.32 -6.98
N ARG A 47 21.25 9.67 -8.14
CA ARG A 47 22.24 8.64 -8.49
C ARG A 47 23.11 9.18 -9.62
N SER A 48 24.40 9.30 -9.36
CA SER A 48 25.37 9.62 -10.40
C SER A 48 25.54 8.40 -11.31
N VAL A 49 25.22 8.57 -12.59
CA VAL A 49 25.54 7.63 -13.66
C VAL A 49 26.50 8.40 -14.57
N GLY A 50 27.68 7.86 -14.84
CA GLY A 50 28.84 8.61 -15.32
C GLY A 50 28.64 9.68 -16.41
N SER A 51 29.51 10.69 -16.32
CA SER A 51 29.90 11.76 -17.27
C SER A 51 28.88 12.73 -17.88
N SER A 52 27.57 12.70 -17.61
CA SER A 52 26.77 13.88 -17.98
C SER A 52 25.48 14.16 -17.22
N GLU A 53 24.77 13.17 -16.65
CA GLU A 53 23.50 13.48 -15.97
C GLU A 53 23.23 12.65 -14.71
N ASN A 54 22.95 13.39 -13.63
CA ASN A 54 22.46 12.86 -12.37
C ASN A 54 21.01 12.38 -12.53
N LYS A 55 20.77 11.08 -12.35
CA LYS A 55 19.41 10.52 -12.43
C LYS A 55 18.72 10.62 -11.07
N LEU A 56 17.54 11.24 -11.02
CA LEU A 56 16.66 11.22 -9.86
C LEU A 56 15.96 9.86 -9.79
N VAL A 57 16.10 9.18 -8.66
CA VAL A 57 15.52 7.85 -8.41
C VAL A 57 14.47 7.99 -7.32
N PRO A 58 13.20 7.64 -7.56
CA PRO A 58 12.16 7.65 -6.53
C PRO A 58 12.51 6.73 -5.37
N VAL A 59 12.19 7.16 -4.16
CA VAL A 59 12.39 6.41 -2.93
C VAL A 59 11.05 6.24 -2.22
N HIS A 60 10.73 5.01 -1.86
CA HIS A 60 9.59 4.71 -1.02
C HIS A 60 10.08 4.13 0.31
N VAL A 61 9.61 4.68 1.42
CA VAL A 61 9.92 4.16 2.77
C VAL A 61 8.62 3.68 3.39
N LEU A 62 8.51 2.38 3.62
CA LEU A 62 7.39 1.80 4.37
C LEU A 62 7.72 1.89 5.88
N PRO A 63 6.99 2.70 6.67
CA PRO A 63 7.09 2.65 8.12
C PRO A 63 6.38 1.39 8.63
N LYS A 64 7.13 0.52 9.30
CA LYS A 64 6.62 -0.72 9.90
C LYS A 64 6.74 -0.63 11.41
N LEU A 65 5.60 -0.77 12.10
CA LEU A 65 5.58 -0.85 13.55
C LEU A 65 5.94 -2.25 13.99
N GLU A 66 6.84 -2.33 14.97
CA GLU A 66 7.41 -3.57 15.47
C GLU A 66 7.08 -3.72 16.96
N TYR A 67 6.40 -4.81 17.30
CA TYR A 67 6.02 -5.11 18.69
C TYR A 67 7.01 -6.08 19.35
N GLN A 68 7.76 -6.83 18.54
CA GLN A 68 8.59 -7.96 19.00
C GLN A 68 10.10 -7.76 18.80
N LEU A 69 10.59 -6.52 18.79
CA LEU A 69 12.00 -6.18 18.52
C LEU A 69 13.04 -6.88 19.41
N CYS A 70 12.64 -7.37 20.59
CA CYS A 70 13.49 -8.17 21.46
C CYS A 70 13.83 -9.55 20.88
N TYR A 71 13.00 -10.07 19.98
CA TYR A 71 13.16 -11.35 19.28
C TYR A 71 13.64 -11.17 17.84
N GLY A 72 13.38 -9.99 17.24
CA GLY A 72 13.81 -9.61 15.91
C GLY A 72 12.79 -8.71 15.23
N VAL A 73 12.95 -8.52 13.92
CA VAL A 73 11.96 -7.75 13.12
C VAL A 73 10.88 -8.68 12.60
N GLU A 74 9.65 -8.21 12.60
CA GLU A 74 8.49 -8.93 12.09
C GLU A 74 8.56 -9.02 10.56
N CYS A 75 8.06 -10.13 10.01
CA CYS A 75 7.88 -10.30 8.57
C CYS A 75 6.88 -9.28 8.02
N LEU A 76 6.97 -8.98 6.72
CA LEU A 76 5.95 -8.18 6.04
C LEU A 76 4.61 -8.92 6.05
N SER A 77 3.54 -8.23 6.44
CA SER A 77 2.16 -8.67 6.25
C SER A 77 1.78 -8.63 4.77
N SER A 78 0.66 -9.25 4.43
CA SER A 78 0.14 -9.23 3.05
C SER A 78 -0.22 -7.82 2.59
N SER A 79 -0.74 -6.96 3.48
CA SER A 79 -1.09 -5.57 3.16
C SER A 79 0.15 -4.71 2.91
N GLU A 80 1.18 -4.84 3.76
CA GLU A 80 2.46 -4.14 3.58
C GLU A 80 3.16 -4.60 2.30
N SER A 81 3.13 -5.90 2.01
CA SER A 81 3.68 -6.46 0.77
C SER A 81 2.92 -5.94 -0.46
N CYS A 82 1.59 -5.86 -0.37
CA CYS A 82 0.76 -5.29 -1.43
C CYS A 82 1.09 -3.82 -1.68
N GLN A 83 1.27 -3.03 -0.63
CA GLN A 83 1.62 -1.61 -0.74
C GLN A 83 2.99 -1.42 -1.41
N LEU A 84 4.02 -2.10 -0.90
CA LEU A 84 5.37 -2.04 -1.46
C LEU A 84 5.39 -2.47 -2.93
N TRP A 85 4.69 -3.56 -3.25
CA TRP A 85 4.58 -4.03 -4.63
C TRP A 85 3.85 -3.04 -5.53
N THR A 86 2.75 -2.45 -5.04
CA THR A 86 2.00 -1.43 -5.79
C THR A 86 2.90 -0.24 -6.12
N GLU A 87 3.76 0.17 -5.20
CA GLU A 87 4.69 1.28 -5.45
C GLU A 87 5.74 0.96 -6.50
N THR A 88 6.21 -0.29 -6.58
CA THR A 88 7.10 -0.71 -7.67
C THR A 88 6.42 -0.67 -9.04
N LEU A 89 5.09 -0.82 -9.11
CA LEU A 89 4.33 -0.65 -10.34
C LEU A 89 4.07 0.83 -10.66
N LEU A 90 3.66 1.60 -9.65
CA LEU A 90 3.33 3.02 -9.82
C LEU A 90 4.55 3.85 -10.20
N HIS A 91 5.73 3.48 -9.74
CA HIS A 91 6.95 4.26 -9.93
C HIS A 91 8.09 3.35 -10.39
N SER A 92 8.43 3.44 -11.69
CA SER A 92 9.51 2.66 -12.29
C SER A 92 10.85 2.99 -11.64
N SER A 93 11.67 1.97 -11.37
CA SER A 93 12.98 2.12 -10.72
C SER A 93 12.95 2.63 -9.27
N THR A 94 11.82 2.54 -8.58
CA THR A 94 11.73 2.92 -7.15
C THR A 94 12.63 2.05 -6.29
N VAL A 95 13.38 2.69 -5.41
CA VAL A 95 14.09 2.00 -4.34
C VAL A 95 13.22 2.00 -3.09
N SER A 96 12.87 0.81 -2.63
CA SER A 96 12.04 0.63 -1.44
C SER A 96 12.89 0.36 -0.20
N TYR A 97 12.49 0.96 0.92
CA TYR A 97 13.04 0.72 2.25
C TYR A 97 11.91 0.33 3.22
N THR A 98 12.25 -0.48 4.22
CA THR A 98 11.40 -0.68 5.41
C THR A 98 12.08 0.00 6.59
N ALA A 99 11.37 0.94 7.21
CA ALA A 99 11.76 1.56 8.46
C ALA A 99 11.06 0.83 9.61
N HIS A 100 11.81 -0.01 10.32
CA HIS A 100 11.35 -0.77 11.48
C HIS A 100 11.33 0.14 12.70
N ILE A 101 10.14 0.47 13.21
CA ILE A 101 9.91 1.42 14.29
C ILE A 101 9.38 0.67 15.50
N SER A 102 10.01 0.86 16.66
CA SER A 102 9.52 0.29 17.90
C SER A 102 8.16 0.87 18.26
N ALA A 103 7.12 0.03 18.36
CA ALA A 103 5.80 0.47 18.78
C ALA A 103 5.77 1.03 20.22
N HIS A 104 6.75 0.64 21.06
CA HIS A 104 6.83 1.03 22.47
C HIS A 104 7.59 2.33 22.71
N THR A 105 8.56 2.65 21.84
CA THR A 105 9.46 3.81 22.04
C THR A 105 9.38 4.84 20.92
N SER A 106 8.65 4.53 19.84
CA SER A 106 8.55 5.33 18.62
C SER A 106 9.89 5.65 17.95
N LYS A 107 10.96 4.92 18.30
CA LYS A 107 12.29 5.08 17.71
C LYS A 107 12.46 4.11 16.54
N VAL A 108 13.13 4.60 15.48
CA VAL A 108 13.57 3.76 14.36
C VAL A 108 14.65 2.80 14.87
N ALA A 109 14.37 1.50 14.85
CA ALA A 109 15.28 0.45 15.26
C ALA A 109 16.20 0.01 14.12
N LEU A 110 15.68 -0.04 12.90
CA LEU A 110 16.41 -0.46 11.70
C LEU A 110 15.81 0.19 10.46
N LEU A 111 16.66 0.71 9.58
CA LEU A 111 16.27 1.07 8.22
C LEU A 111 16.90 0.06 7.26
N ARG A 112 16.08 -0.67 6.52
CA ARG A 112 16.53 -1.74 5.62
C ARG A 112 16.13 -1.43 4.19
N LYS A 113 17.09 -1.46 3.27
CA LYS A 113 16.80 -1.46 1.82
C LYS A 113 16.23 -2.82 1.44
N LEU A 114 15.12 -2.86 0.70
CA LEU A 114 14.59 -4.12 0.19
C LEU A 114 15.51 -4.67 -0.91
N PRO A 115 15.82 -5.98 -0.90
CA PRO A 115 16.60 -6.59 -1.96
C PRO A 115 15.83 -6.60 -3.28
N GLU A 116 16.55 -6.71 -4.40
CA GLU A 116 15.92 -6.94 -5.69
C GLU A 116 15.21 -8.31 -5.68
N GLY A 117 14.03 -8.40 -6.30
CA GLY A 117 13.25 -9.64 -6.30
C GLY A 117 12.65 -10.04 -4.95
N TRP A 118 12.64 -9.14 -3.95
CA TRP A 118 12.10 -9.40 -2.59
C TRP A 118 10.70 -10.02 -2.57
N ILE A 119 9.88 -9.75 -3.60
CA ILE A 119 8.51 -10.27 -3.73
C ILE A 119 8.47 -11.81 -3.76
N HIS A 120 9.55 -12.45 -4.23
CA HIS A 120 9.66 -13.91 -4.28
C HIS A 120 10.05 -14.53 -2.93
N SER A 121 10.58 -13.73 -2.01
CA SER A 121 11.04 -14.17 -0.69
C SER A 121 10.07 -13.85 0.46
N ILE A 122 8.89 -13.28 0.18
CA ILE A 122 7.93 -12.95 1.23
C ILE A 122 7.24 -14.20 1.79
N SER A 123 7.08 -14.25 3.11
CA SER A 123 6.46 -15.37 3.83
C SER A 123 4.93 -15.25 3.97
N CYS A 124 4.35 -14.08 3.70
CA CYS A 124 2.93 -13.80 3.95
C CYS A 124 1.95 -14.30 2.88
N GLY A 125 2.42 -15.09 1.90
CA GLY A 125 1.59 -15.68 0.86
C GLY A 125 0.92 -14.68 -0.10
N PHE A 126 1.34 -13.41 -0.08
CA PHE A 126 0.83 -12.40 -1.00
C PHE A 126 1.16 -12.77 -2.45
N LYS A 127 0.16 -12.69 -3.34
CA LYS A 127 0.28 -13.01 -4.76
C LYS A 127 -0.25 -11.86 -5.60
N PRO A 128 0.61 -11.11 -6.30
CA PRO A 128 0.22 -10.01 -7.18
C PRO A 128 -0.95 -10.33 -8.13
N SER A 129 -0.88 -11.47 -8.82
CA SER A 129 -1.90 -11.91 -9.77
C SER A 129 -3.27 -12.09 -9.13
N LYS A 130 -3.32 -12.65 -7.91
CA LYS A 130 -4.57 -12.81 -7.17
C LYS A 130 -5.18 -11.45 -6.82
N SER A 131 -4.37 -10.50 -6.37
CA SER A 131 -4.83 -9.15 -6.02
C SER A 131 -5.33 -8.38 -7.25
N LEU A 132 -4.62 -8.46 -8.39
CA LEU A 132 -5.06 -7.85 -9.64
C LEU A 132 -6.36 -8.48 -10.17
N ASN A 133 -6.53 -9.80 -10.04
CA ASN A 133 -7.78 -10.47 -10.42
C ASN A 133 -8.95 -10.00 -9.54
N ILE A 134 -8.73 -9.85 -8.22
CA ILE A 134 -9.74 -9.30 -7.31
C ILE A 134 -10.10 -7.87 -7.74
N LEU A 135 -9.10 -7.02 -8.02
CA LEU A 135 -9.30 -5.65 -8.49
C LEU A 135 -10.09 -5.61 -9.80
N HIS A 136 -9.74 -6.45 -10.77
CA HIS A 136 -10.43 -6.55 -12.06
C HIS A 136 -11.91 -6.91 -11.88
N HIS A 137 -12.21 -8.00 -11.16
CA HIS A 137 -13.59 -8.42 -10.93
C HIS A 137 -14.40 -7.36 -10.17
N LEU A 138 -13.76 -6.69 -9.22
CA LEU A 138 -14.37 -5.61 -8.46
C LEU A 138 -14.74 -4.43 -9.37
N LEU A 139 -13.81 -3.99 -10.21
CA LEU A 139 -14.05 -2.89 -11.16
C LEU A 139 -15.10 -3.25 -12.21
N LYS A 140 -15.05 -4.48 -12.76
CA LYS A 140 -16.09 -4.98 -13.67
C LYS A 140 -17.48 -4.94 -13.03
N LYS A 141 -17.58 -5.33 -11.75
CA LYS A 141 -18.84 -5.25 -11.00
C LYS A 141 -19.31 -3.81 -10.83
N LEU A 142 -18.39 -2.88 -10.49
CA LEU A 142 -18.72 -1.46 -10.33
C LEU A 142 -19.23 -0.82 -11.62
N MET A 143 -18.61 -1.13 -12.77
CA MET A 143 -19.06 -0.60 -14.06
C MET A 143 -20.45 -1.10 -14.48
N GLY A 144 -20.90 -2.24 -13.96
CA GLY A 144 -22.25 -2.76 -14.20
C GLY A 144 -23.33 -2.17 -13.30
N LEU A 145 -22.96 -1.33 -12.33
CA LEU A 145 -23.93 -0.67 -11.45
C LEU A 145 -24.52 0.56 -12.14
N ALA A 146 -25.78 0.86 -11.84
CA ALA A 146 -26.42 2.10 -12.28
C ALA A 146 -25.65 3.32 -11.74
N GLU A 147 -25.70 4.43 -12.45
CA GLU A 147 -25.08 5.69 -12.00
C GLU A 147 -25.53 6.06 -10.57
N GLY A 148 -24.58 6.52 -9.78
CA GLY A 148 -24.83 6.94 -8.40
C GLY A 148 -23.60 6.87 -7.51
N ARG A 149 -23.83 7.19 -6.23
CA ARG A 149 -22.79 7.14 -5.20
C ARG A 149 -22.83 5.79 -4.50
N TYR A 150 -21.67 5.17 -4.35
CA TYR A 150 -21.51 3.86 -3.71
C TYR A 150 -20.44 3.93 -2.63
N LEU A 151 -20.63 3.13 -1.58
CA LEU A 151 -19.66 2.89 -0.54
C LEU A 151 -19.22 1.43 -0.61
N MET A 152 -17.92 1.21 -0.62
CA MET A 152 -17.32 -0.10 -0.47
C MET A 152 -16.93 -0.31 0.99
N ALA A 153 -17.48 -1.36 1.61
CA ALA A 153 -17.23 -1.69 3.00
C ALA A 153 -16.69 -3.11 3.12
N HIS A 154 -15.64 -3.26 3.92
CA HIS A 154 -15.09 -4.56 4.32
C HIS A 154 -15.12 -4.66 5.83
N LYS A 155 -15.67 -5.75 6.35
CA LYS A 155 -15.65 -6.03 7.78
C LYS A 155 -14.54 -7.03 8.07
N ALA A 156 -13.78 -6.75 9.12
CA ALA A 156 -12.69 -7.62 9.56
C ALA A 156 -13.19 -9.07 9.75
N GLY A 157 -12.45 -10.02 9.19
CA GLY A 157 -12.79 -11.45 9.23
C GLY A 157 -13.74 -11.93 8.13
N GLU A 158 -14.41 -11.03 7.40
CA GLU A 158 -15.27 -11.44 6.28
C GLU A 158 -14.44 -11.67 5.00
N PRO A 159 -14.73 -12.74 4.23
CA PRO A 159 -14.01 -13.04 3.00
C PRO A 159 -14.54 -12.27 1.78
N PHE A 160 -15.52 -11.39 1.96
CA PHE A 160 -16.19 -10.65 0.89
C PHE A 160 -16.23 -9.15 1.20
N VAL A 161 -16.41 -8.36 0.16
CA VAL A 161 -16.58 -6.90 0.24
C VAL A 161 -18.03 -6.56 -0.11
N THR A 162 -18.62 -5.65 0.65
CA THR A 162 -20.01 -5.20 0.47
C THR A 162 -20.02 -3.87 -0.29
N LEU A 163 -20.90 -3.76 -1.29
CA LEU A 163 -21.17 -2.52 -2.01
C LEU A 163 -22.53 -1.98 -1.59
N LEU A 164 -22.54 -0.78 -1.02
CA LEU A 164 -23.74 -0.10 -0.52
C LEU A 164 -24.04 1.09 -1.43
N LYS A 165 -25.27 1.18 -1.94
CA LYS A 165 -25.71 2.35 -2.72
C LYS A 165 -26.18 3.45 -1.77
N ALA A 166 -25.76 4.69 -2.05
CA ALA A 166 -26.29 5.85 -1.34
C ALA A 166 -27.79 5.95 -1.55
N ALA A 167 -28.52 6.20 -0.46
CA ALA A 167 -29.96 6.41 -0.50
C ALA A 167 -30.26 7.88 -0.15
N ASP A 168 -30.96 8.57 -1.04
CA ASP A 168 -31.32 10.00 -0.87
C ASP A 168 -32.69 10.18 -0.18
N GLY A 169 -33.16 9.18 0.58
CA GLY A 169 -34.52 9.13 1.15
C GLY A 169 -34.58 8.88 2.66
N LYS A 170 -35.82 8.72 3.19
CA LYS A 170 -36.06 8.37 4.60
C LYS A 170 -35.29 7.11 4.98
N VAL A 171 -34.53 7.18 6.08
CA VAL A 171 -33.79 6.07 6.69
C VAL A 171 -34.71 4.85 6.82
N THR A 172 -34.50 3.84 5.98
CA THR A 172 -35.23 2.58 6.05
C THR A 172 -34.56 1.67 7.08
N ARG A 173 -35.33 0.74 7.67
CA ARG A 173 -34.83 -0.23 8.64
C ARG A 173 -33.87 -1.20 7.92
N GLY A 174 -32.57 -0.86 7.90
CA GLY A 174 -31.54 -1.55 7.12
C GLY A 174 -30.54 -0.61 6.41
N SER A 175 -30.76 0.72 6.45
CA SER A 175 -29.80 1.67 5.89
C SER A 175 -28.52 1.76 6.72
N TYR A 176 -27.36 1.81 6.05
CA TYR A 176 -26.07 1.98 6.69
C TYR A 176 -25.80 3.46 6.99
N ASN A 177 -25.94 3.87 8.26
CA ASN A 177 -25.71 5.25 8.67
C ASN A 177 -24.23 5.50 8.98
N LEU A 178 -23.53 6.15 8.04
CA LEU A 178 -22.12 6.50 8.16
C LEU A 178 -21.80 7.34 9.41
N GLN A 179 -22.61 8.36 9.67
CA GLN A 179 -22.40 9.26 10.81
C GLN A 179 -22.53 8.50 12.13
N GLN A 180 -23.54 7.65 12.28
CA GLN A 180 -23.74 6.88 13.50
C GLN A 180 -22.60 5.89 13.75
N ILE A 181 -22.03 5.31 12.70
CA ILE A 181 -21.01 4.26 12.81
C ILE A 181 -19.60 4.86 13.02
N HIS A 182 -19.31 6.03 12.43
CA HIS A 182 -17.95 6.59 12.38
C HIS A 182 -17.76 7.93 13.12
N SER A 183 -18.80 8.49 13.76
CA SER A 183 -18.67 9.76 14.50
C SER A 183 -17.92 9.65 15.83
N SER A 184 -17.79 8.45 16.39
CA SER A 184 -17.03 8.22 17.62
C SER A 184 -15.58 7.84 17.32
N VAL A 185 -14.68 8.15 18.26
CA VAL A 185 -13.30 7.66 18.25
C VAL A 185 -13.31 6.13 18.08
N PRO A 186 -12.50 5.57 17.17
CA PRO A 186 -12.38 4.13 16.99
C PRO A 186 -12.10 3.46 18.34
N ARG A 187 -12.98 2.54 18.74
CA ARG A 187 -12.77 1.77 19.97
C ARG A 187 -11.58 0.83 19.77
N PRO A 188 -10.79 0.57 20.82
CA PRO A 188 -9.82 -0.51 20.78
C PRO A 188 -10.52 -1.80 20.33
N PRO A 189 -9.86 -2.64 19.51
CA PRO A 189 -10.44 -3.91 19.09
C PRO A 189 -10.89 -4.71 20.31
N ALA A 190 -12.07 -5.32 20.23
CA ALA A 190 -12.65 -6.11 21.33
C ALA A 190 -11.77 -7.31 21.73
N SER A 191 -10.89 -7.75 20.83
CA SER A 191 -9.83 -8.70 21.11
C SER A 191 -8.50 -7.97 21.25
N THR A 192 -7.84 -8.14 22.38
CA THR A 192 -6.44 -7.75 22.61
C THR A 192 -5.45 -8.69 21.93
N ALA A 193 -5.91 -9.74 21.24
CA ALA A 193 -5.06 -10.62 20.46
C ALA A 193 -4.57 -9.87 19.21
N VAL A 194 -3.48 -9.12 19.37
CA VAL A 194 -2.69 -8.62 18.25
C VAL A 194 -2.23 -9.85 17.47
N PRO A 195 -2.52 -9.95 16.15
CA PRO A 195 -2.09 -11.09 15.37
C PRO A 195 -0.58 -11.20 15.47
N TRP A 196 -0.10 -12.34 15.96
CA TRP A 196 1.32 -12.59 16.12
C TRP A 196 1.96 -12.72 14.74
N ILE A 197 2.70 -11.70 14.33
CA ILE A 197 3.44 -11.71 13.07
C ILE A 197 4.75 -12.46 13.31
N PRO A 198 5.10 -13.45 12.47
CA PRO A 198 6.36 -14.18 12.63
C PRO A 198 7.55 -13.23 12.45
N VAL A 199 8.62 -13.49 13.19
CA VAL A 199 9.89 -12.76 13.09
C VAL A 199 10.69 -13.29 11.90
N ASP A 200 11.37 -12.39 11.16
CA ASP A 200 12.28 -12.74 10.06
C ASP A 200 13.63 -13.25 10.64
N PRO A 201 13.94 -14.55 10.51
CA PRO A 201 15.17 -15.11 11.06
C PRO A 201 16.43 -14.63 10.32
N ALA A 202 16.28 -14.10 9.10
CA ALA A 202 17.42 -13.65 8.30
C ALA A 202 17.94 -12.25 8.71
N VAL A 203 17.23 -11.55 9.60
CA VAL A 203 17.58 -10.18 10.00
C VAL A 203 18.19 -10.15 11.39
N VAL A 204 19.47 -9.82 11.45
CA VAL A 204 20.19 -9.65 12.70
C VAL A 204 20.20 -8.17 13.11
N LEU A 205 19.56 -7.85 14.22
CA LEU A 205 19.55 -6.50 14.81
C LEU A 205 20.86 -6.20 15.56
N PRO A 206 21.23 -4.91 15.73
CA PRO A 206 22.36 -4.53 16.58
C PRO A 206 22.25 -5.06 18.02
N PHE A 207 21.02 -5.21 18.53
CA PHE A 207 20.73 -5.83 19.82
C PHE A 207 21.22 -7.29 19.88
N HIS A 208 20.93 -8.08 18.84
CA HIS A 208 21.35 -9.48 18.72
C HIS A 208 22.88 -9.61 18.70
N GLN A 209 23.55 -8.76 17.91
CA GLN A 209 25.01 -8.71 17.83
C GLN A 209 25.64 -8.38 19.18
N ARG A 210 25.12 -7.37 19.89
CA ARG A 210 25.65 -6.93 21.19
C ARG A 210 25.54 -7.99 22.27
N HIS A 211 24.49 -8.80 22.25
CA HIS A 211 24.21 -9.80 23.29
C HIS A 211 24.59 -11.23 22.89
N GLY A 212 25.21 -11.43 21.72
CA GLY A 212 25.56 -12.76 21.22
C GLY A 212 24.34 -13.68 21.03
N ARG A 213 23.18 -13.11 20.69
CA ARG A 213 21.93 -13.86 20.49
C ARG A 213 21.61 -13.95 19.02
N ILE A 214 21.04 -15.08 18.61
CA ILE A 214 20.46 -15.23 17.27
C ILE A 214 19.03 -14.67 17.26
N PRO A 215 18.55 -14.13 16.13
CA PRO A 215 17.13 -13.81 15.97
C PRO A 215 16.25 -15.01 16.27
N CYS A 216 14.99 -14.76 16.67
CA CYS A 216 14.01 -15.78 17.02
C CYS A 216 14.41 -16.66 18.22
N SER A 217 15.32 -16.20 19.09
CA SER A 217 15.59 -16.84 20.37
C SER A 217 14.57 -16.40 21.42
N PHE A 218 13.66 -17.30 21.81
CA PHE A 218 12.67 -17.05 22.85
C PHE A 218 13.20 -17.49 24.22
N PRO A 219 12.88 -16.78 25.31
CA PRO A 219 13.19 -17.25 26.66
C PRO A 219 12.54 -18.62 26.89
N VAL A 220 13.31 -19.53 27.50
CA VAL A 220 12.85 -20.85 27.97
C VAL A 220 12.08 -20.68 29.28
#